data_AF-A0A1Q7B3X0-F1
#
_entry.id   AF-A0A1Q7B3X0-F1
#
_cell.length_a   1.000
_cell.length_b   1.000
_cell.length_c   1.000
_cell.angle_alpha   90.00
_cell.angle_beta   90.00
_cell.angle_gamma   90.00
#
_symmetry.space_group_name_H-M   'P 1'
#
loop_
_entity.id
_entity.type
_entity.pdbx_description
1 polymer ?
#
loop_
_entity_poly.entity_id
_entity_poly.type
_entity_poly.pdbx_seq_one_letter_code
_entity_poly.pdbx_strand_id
1 'polypeptide(L)'
;MNRLAAVLLVLGAAAIITVARGGHELPIYPSFYPHEIEIRSLAPEDAVQPLRDGMIQAYIGGGLGFSATPAGDIRPVESLGSFIVVRTNPGSARVQDDAAACGVVGTVVRALAAQSDFVPHPYPVTPFHGDYLHHADLAAAAAARVSEPTAPTGDLKIAARGGLAQSHPDWSAREADWDAEVTEIDAAELVASAMFTVNGWLAPPWVRTGWFHAERLLADAASEPARKQRIDSDLQRLKAGNFTTLVERINLERDLVTLLTSGCRKLVAGYTVKREYVNVEFSAGIENIGYDSLTGLHSPMFIRTVKLKDFPWNGWLALGIDGKPAAAWNPIGGMTDPFGRLMGFAVGDPALLPSPYQAGWMLNRISDLPSGR
;
A
#
# COMPACT_ATOMS: atom_id res chain seq x y z
N MET A 1 -75.62 -20.14 -23.38
CA MET A 1 -74.45 -19.84 -22.53
C MET A 1 -74.71 -18.52 -21.81
N ASN A 2 -74.89 -18.58 -20.50
CA ASN A 2 -75.37 -17.47 -19.67
C ASN A 2 -74.38 -16.28 -19.70
N ARG A 3 -74.92 -15.06 -19.78
CA ARG A 3 -74.13 -13.81 -19.68
C ARG A 3 -73.24 -13.78 -18.42
N LEU A 4 -73.65 -14.48 -17.36
CA LEU A 4 -72.86 -14.69 -16.15
C LEU A 4 -71.55 -15.45 -16.41
N ALA A 5 -71.57 -16.48 -17.27
CA ALA A 5 -70.39 -17.27 -17.62
C ALA A 5 -69.40 -16.47 -18.49
N ALA A 6 -69.91 -15.61 -19.37
CA ALA A 6 -69.06 -14.71 -20.17
C ALA A 6 -68.39 -13.63 -19.31
N VAL A 7 -69.11 -13.06 -18.33
CA VAL A 7 -68.55 -12.09 -17.39
C VAL A 7 -67.49 -12.72 -16.47
N LEU A 8 -67.74 -13.94 -15.99
CA LEU A 8 -66.75 -14.69 -15.19
C LEU A 8 -65.48 -15.04 -15.99
N LEU A 9 -65.61 -15.34 -17.29
CA LEU A 9 -64.46 -15.61 -18.17
C LEU A 9 -63.64 -14.34 -18.46
N VAL A 10 -64.29 -13.19 -18.64
CA VAL A 10 -63.60 -11.91 -18.86
C VAL A 10 -62.92 -11.42 -17.57
N LEU A 11 -63.55 -11.57 -16.41
CA LEU A 11 -62.94 -11.23 -15.12
C LEU A 11 -61.78 -12.18 -14.77
N GLY A 12 -61.92 -13.48 -15.09
CA GLY A 12 -60.83 -14.45 -14.94
C GLY A 12 -59.65 -14.16 -15.86
N ALA A 13 -59.90 -13.74 -17.10
CA ALA A 13 -58.85 -13.34 -18.04
C ALA A 13 -58.15 -12.03 -17.62
N ALA A 14 -58.88 -11.06 -17.06
CA ALA A 14 -58.29 -9.82 -16.54
C ALA A 14 -57.40 -10.05 -15.30
N ALA A 15 -57.75 -11.02 -14.44
CA ALA A 15 -56.93 -11.40 -13.28
C ALA A 15 -55.61 -12.09 -13.64
N ILE A 16 -55.49 -12.68 -14.84
CA ILE A 16 -54.26 -13.31 -15.33
C ILE A 16 -53.30 -12.27 -15.94
N ILE A 17 -53.79 -11.08 -16.34
CA ILE A 17 -52.97 -10.02 -16.95
C ILE A 17 -52.29 -9.13 -15.88
N THR A 18 -52.79 -9.12 -14.64
CA THR A 18 -52.12 -8.46 -13.52
C THR A 18 -51.22 -9.44 -12.77
N VAL A 19 -50.29 -10.10 -13.45
CA VAL A 19 -49.09 -10.58 -12.77
C VAL A 19 -48.23 -9.36 -12.51
N ALA A 20 -48.52 -8.65 -11.41
CA ALA A 20 -47.51 -7.81 -10.79
C ALA A 20 -46.38 -8.76 -10.39
N ARG A 21 -45.37 -8.89 -11.25
CA ARG A 21 -44.12 -9.54 -10.89
C ARG A 21 -43.44 -8.61 -9.89
N GLY A 22 -43.84 -8.73 -8.62
CA GLY A 22 -42.98 -8.31 -7.52
C GLY A 22 -41.74 -9.19 -7.61
N GLY A 23 -40.65 -8.64 -8.15
CA GLY A 23 -39.35 -9.25 -7.96
C GLY A 23 -39.12 -9.34 -6.47
N HIS A 24 -39.05 -10.56 -5.92
CA HIS A 24 -38.33 -10.78 -4.68
C HIS A 24 -36.84 -10.66 -5.01
N GLU A 25 -36.39 -9.42 -5.24
CA GLU A 25 -34.97 -9.13 -5.15
C GLU A 25 -34.60 -9.42 -3.69
N LEU A 26 -33.67 -10.36 -3.49
CA LEU A 26 -33.14 -10.61 -2.15
C LEU A 26 -32.64 -9.26 -1.61
N PRO A 27 -33.12 -8.79 -0.45
CA PRO A 27 -32.67 -7.52 0.15
C PRO A 27 -31.20 -7.58 0.59
N ILE A 28 -30.58 -8.75 0.45
CA ILE A 28 -29.17 -9.00 0.67
C ILE A 28 -28.64 -9.63 -0.61
N TYR A 29 -28.06 -8.79 -1.48
CA TYR A 29 -27.07 -9.26 -2.43
C TYR A 29 -25.73 -9.28 -1.68
N PRO A 30 -25.07 -10.45 -1.53
CA PRO A 30 -23.78 -10.54 -0.85
C PRO A 30 -22.63 -9.85 -1.62
N SER A 31 -22.92 -9.26 -2.79
CA SER A 31 -21.95 -8.55 -3.61
C SER A 31 -21.94 -7.06 -3.25
N PHE A 32 -20.96 -6.63 -2.47
CA PHE A 32 -20.56 -5.21 -2.33
C PHE A 32 -19.96 -4.62 -3.64
N TYR A 33 -20.24 -5.22 -4.79
CA TYR A 33 -19.67 -4.80 -6.06
C TYR A 33 -20.53 -3.70 -6.67
N PRO A 34 -19.92 -2.59 -7.11
CA PRO A 34 -20.60 -1.63 -7.98
C PRO A 34 -21.18 -2.33 -9.21
N HIS A 35 -22.30 -1.81 -9.71
CA HIS A 35 -22.90 -2.28 -10.96
C HIS A 35 -21.97 -2.03 -12.15
N GLU A 36 -21.28 -0.89 -12.15
CA GLU A 36 -20.27 -0.52 -13.13
C GLU A 36 -19.05 0.07 -12.42
N ILE A 37 -17.87 -0.20 -12.97
CA ILE A 37 -16.61 0.43 -12.53
C ILE A 37 -15.99 1.12 -13.75
N GLU A 38 -15.93 2.44 -13.70
CA GLU A 38 -15.22 3.27 -14.66
C GLU A 38 -13.85 3.67 -14.10
N ILE A 39 -12.79 3.44 -14.86
CA ILE A 39 -11.42 3.87 -14.49
C ILE A 39 -10.94 4.87 -15.52
N ARG A 40 -10.63 6.08 -15.08
CA ARG A 40 -10.13 7.18 -15.91
C ARG A 40 -8.70 7.52 -15.53
N SER A 41 -7.83 7.62 -16.53
CA SER A 41 -6.51 8.22 -16.32
C SER A 41 -6.69 9.73 -16.24
N LEU A 42 -6.31 10.31 -15.09
CA LEU A 42 -6.44 11.74 -14.79
C LEU A 42 -5.12 12.21 -14.17
N ALA A 43 -4.58 13.34 -14.64
CA ALA A 43 -3.46 13.96 -13.96
C ALA A 43 -3.94 14.49 -12.58
N PRO A 44 -3.06 14.53 -11.55
CA PRO A 44 -3.46 14.98 -10.22
C PRO A 44 -4.13 16.36 -10.20
N GLU A 45 -3.60 17.31 -10.99
CA GLU A 45 -4.14 18.66 -11.14
C GLU A 45 -5.57 18.69 -11.70
N ASP A 46 -5.93 17.71 -12.53
CA ASP A 46 -7.24 17.62 -13.19
C ASP A 46 -8.27 16.84 -12.35
N ALA A 47 -7.82 16.11 -11.33
CA ALA A 47 -8.67 15.22 -10.55
C ALA A 47 -9.39 15.90 -9.36
N VAL A 48 -8.90 17.05 -8.90
CA VAL A 48 -9.47 17.75 -7.72
C VAL A 48 -10.94 18.12 -7.96
N GLN A 49 -11.26 18.73 -9.10
CA GLN A 49 -12.62 19.20 -9.38
C GLN A 49 -13.60 18.04 -9.62
N PRO A 50 -13.29 17.02 -10.46
CA PRO A 50 -14.13 15.82 -10.59
C PRO A 50 -14.39 15.12 -9.26
N LEU A 51 -13.39 15.05 -8.36
CA LEU A 51 -13.56 14.44 -7.05
C LEU A 51 -14.51 15.26 -6.17
N ARG A 52 -14.39 16.61 -6.17
CA ARG A 52 -15.30 17.49 -5.42
C ARG A 52 -16.73 17.42 -5.93
N ASP A 53 -16.91 17.36 -7.24
CA ASP A 53 -18.22 17.35 -7.87
C ASP A 53 -18.90 15.96 -7.84
N GLY A 54 -18.23 14.94 -7.25
CA GLY A 54 -18.73 13.57 -7.19
C GLY A 54 -18.72 12.85 -8.54
N MET A 55 -18.02 13.40 -9.54
CA MET A 55 -17.86 12.79 -10.87
C MET A 55 -16.87 11.63 -10.87
N ILE A 56 -15.99 11.56 -9.86
CA ILE A 56 -15.25 10.37 -9.43
C ILE A 56 -15.44 10.21 -7.92
N GLN A 57 -15.58 8.97 -7.45
CA GLN A 57 -15.71 8.64 -6.03
C GLN A 57 -14.36 8.49 -5.34
N ALA A 58 -13.30 8.18 -6.08
CA ALA A 58 -11.95 8.10 -5.52
C ALA A 58 -10.88 8.48 -6.54
N TYR A 59 -9.78 9.00 -6.03
CA TYR A 59 -8.54 9.21 -6.79
C TYR A 59 -7.44 8.31 -6.22
N ILE A 60 -6.85 7.50 -7.08
CA ILE A 60 -5.85 6.47 -6.77
C ILE A 60 -4.50 6.93 -7.32
N GLY A 61 -3.45 6.80 -6.53
CA GLY A 61 -2.12 7.30 -6.86
C GLY A 61 -1.69 8.50 -6.04
N GLY A 62 -0.52 9.03 -6.36
CA GLY A 62 0.12 10.10 -5.61
C GLY A 62 -0.22 11.50 -6.14
N GLY A 63 0.27 12.53 -5.44
CA GLY A 63 0.36 13.89 -5.98
C GLY A 63 -0.93 14.72 -5.98
N LEU A 64 -2.08 14.16 -5.56
CA LEU A 64 -3.30 14.96 -5.42
C LEU A 64 -3.16 15.94 -4.24
N GLY A 65 -2.94 17.21 -4.58
CA GLY A 65 -2.82 18.30 -3.62
C GLY A 65 -4.08 19.16 -3.58
N PHE A 66 -4.47 19.59 -2.38
CA PHE A 66 -5.51 20.60 -2.21
C PHE A 66 -4.86 21.92 -1.77
N SER A 67 -5.20 23.02 -2.44
CA SER A 67 -4.70 24.36 -2.09
C SER A 67 -5.21 24.88 -0.73
N ALA A 68 -6.26 24.25 -0.20
CA ALA A 68 -6.81 24.46 1.14
C ALA A 68 -7.27 23.11 1.70
N THR A 69 -7.59 23.05 3.00
CA THR A 69 -8.16 21.83 3.60
C THR A 69 -9.32 21.30 2.73
N PRO A 70 -9.32 20.00 2.36
CA PRO A 70 -10.41 19.42 1.60
C PRO A 70 -11.77 19.67 2.27
N ALA A 71 -12.82 19.79 1.48
CA ALA A 71 -14.18 19.89 1.99
C ALA A 71 -14.51 18.64 2.85
N GLY A 72 -15.47 18.76 3.80
CA GLY A 72 -15.73 17.71 4.79
C GLY A 72 -16.25 16.37 4.23
N ASP A 73 -16.68 16.39 2.97
CA ASP A 73 -17.08 15.27 2.13
C ASP A 73 -15.91 14.66 1.34
N ILE A 74 -14.71 15.20 1.41
CA ILE A 74 -13.50 14.58 0.86
C ILE A 74 -12.64 14.05 2.02
N ARG A 75 -12.37 12.75 2.02
CA ARG A 75 -11.63 12.08 3.10
C ARG A 75 -10.33 11.50 2.59
N PRO A 76 -9.21 11.69 3.31
CA PRO A 76 -7.97 11.02 2.99
C PRO A 76 -8.02 9.56 3.43
N VAL A 77 -7.36 8.70 2.66
CA VAL A 77 -6.98 7.34 2.98
C VAL A 77 -5.46 7.30 3.03
N GLU A 78 -4.92 6.89 4.17
CA GLU A 78 -3.48 6.88 4.40
C GLU A 78 -2.90 5.48 4.25
N SER A 79 -1.86 5.36 3.44
CA SER A 79 -1.03 4.16 3.34
C SER A 79 0.44 4.54 3.44
N LEU A 80 1.31 3.55 3.58
CA LEU A 80 2.74 3.76 3.42
C LEU A 80 3.01 4.34 2.04
N GLY A 81 3.74 5.47 1.98
CA GLY A 81 4.20 6.07 0.73
C GLY A 81 5.53 5.44 0.34
N SER A 82 6.61 6.08 0.78
CA SER A 82 7.97 5.67 0.44
C SER A 82 8.81 5.44 1.68
N PHE A 83 9.76 4.52 1.60
CA PHE A 83 10.88 4.46 2.53
C PHE A 83 11.91 5.51 2.17
N ILE A 84 12.40 6.24 3.17
CA ILE A 84 13.55 7.13 3.01
C ILE A 84 14.78 6.41 3.53
N VAL A 85 15.71 6.11 2.63
CA VAL A 85 16.94 5.37 2.95
C VAL A 85 18.13 6.31 2.82
N VAL A 86 18.99 6.31 3.84
CA VAL A 86 20.25 7.03 3.86
C VAL A 86 21.39 6.04 3.70
N ARG A 87 22.29 6.31 2.76
CA ARG A 87 23.51 5.55 2.51
C ARG A 87 24.71 6.47 2.67
N THR A 88 25.78 5.98 3.29
CA THR A 88 27.04 6.73 3.40
C THR A 88 27.99 6.39 2.27
N ASN A 89 28.84 7.34 1.87
CA ASN A 89 29.87 7.09 0.87
C ASN A 89 31.08 6.40 1.52
N PRO A 90 31.44 5.16 1.15
CA PRO A 90 32.63 4.52 1.69
C PRO A 90 33.93 5.24 1.32
N GLY A 91 33.93 6.07 0.27
CA GLY A 91 35.07 6.90 -0.12
C GLY A 91 35.15 8.26 0.58
N SER A 92 34.14 8.63 1.39
CA SER A 92 34.18 9.91 2.10
C SER A 92 35.14 9.87 3.29
N ALA A 93 35.97 10.91 3.40
CA ALA A 93 36.86 11.11 4.54
C ALA A 93 36.11 11.29 5.88
N ARG A 94 34.78 11.52 5.85
CA ARG A 94 33.90 11.66 7.02
C ARG A 94 33.29 10.33 7.47
N VAL A 95 33.54 9.23 6.76
CA VAL A 95 32.94 7.91 6.99
C VAL A 95 34.05 6.85 7.11
N GLN A 96 35.07 7.14 7.91
CA GLN A 96 36.24 6.27 8.05
C GLN A 96 35.95 5.00 8.84
N ASP A 97 35.08 5.09 9.85
CA ASP A 97 34.64 3.99 10.69
C ASP A 97 33.12 4.02 10.89
N ASP A 98 32.60 3.01 11.60
CA ASP A 98 31.17 2.85 11.79
C ASP A 98 30.58 3.91 12.74
N ALA A 99 31.36 4.43 13.70
CA ALA A 99 30.90 5.50 14.59
C ALA A 99 30.74 6.82 13.82
N ALA A 100 31.70 7.13 12.94
CA ALA A 100 31.63 8.26 12.03
C ALA A 100 30.45 8.12 11.05
N ALA A 101 30.23 6.92 10.49
CA ALA A 101 29.05 6.63 9.67
C ALA A 101 27.74 6.88 10.41
N CYS A 102 27.63 6.44 11.68
CA CYS A 102 26.47 6.72 12.52
C CYS A 102 26.27 8.21 12.79
N GLY A 103 27.35 8.97 13.02
CA GLY A 103 27.28 10.42 13.21
C GLY A 103 26.78 11.17 11.96
N VAL A 104 27.27 10.78 10.78
CA VAL A 104 26.81 11.33 9.48
C VAL A 104 25.33 11.00 9.28
N VAL A 105 24.94 9.73 9.41
CA VAL A 105 23.55 9.31 9.25
C VAL A 105 22.63 10.00 10.25
N GLY A 106 23.00 10.06 11.53
CA GLY A 106 22.19 10.73 12.54
C GLY A 106 21.98 12.21 12.23
N THR A 107 22.98 12.88 11.65
CA THR A 107 22.85 14.27 11.20
C THR A 107 21.87 14.41 10.04
N VAL A 108 21.94 13.52 9.04
CA VAL A 108 21.00 13.49 7.91
C VAL A 108 19.57 13.18 8.38
N VAL A 109 19.38 12.20 9.27
CA VAL A 109 18.05 11.85 9.79
C VAL A 109 17.43 13.02 10.56
N ARG A 110 18.22 13.77 11.35
CA ARG A 110 17.72 14.98 12.02
C ARG A 110 17.34 16.09 11.05
N ALA A 111 18.09 16.25 9.95
CA ALA A 111 17.76 17.21 8.89
C ALA A 111 16.46 16.82 8.16
N LEU A 112 16.24 15.52 7.91
CA LEU A 112 14.97 14.97 7.41
C LEU A 112 13.82 15.18 8.39
N ALA A 113 14.03 14.93 9.69
CA ALA A 113 13.01 15.05 10.73
C ALA A 113 12.47 16.47 10.92
N ALA A 114 13.17 17.49 10.41
CA ALA A 114 12.69 18.88 10.41
C ALA A 114 11.65 19.17 9.30
N GLN A 115 11.40 18.22 8.39
CA GLN A 115 10.46 18.35 7.27
C GLN A 115 9.06 17.87 7.64
N SER A 116 8.03 18.44 7.01
CA SER A 116 6.62 18.20 7.36
C SER A 116 5.99 16.95 6.71
N ASP A 117 6.56 16.46 5.61
CA ASP A 117 6.08 15.33 4.81
C ASP A 117 6.81 14.00 5.12
N PHE A 118 7.73 14.05 6.09
CA PHE A 118 8.53 12.92 6.54
C PHE A 118 8.17 12.50 7.96
N VAL A 119 8.00 11.20 8.17
CA VAL A 119 7.85 10.62 9.51
C VAL A 119 9.18 10.00 9.94
N PRO A 120 9.89 10.59 10.94
CA PRO A 120 11.13 10.02 11.44
C PRO A 120 10.85 8.67 12.11
N HIS A 121 11.42 7.62 11.54
CA HIS A 121 11.26 6.25 12.01
C HIS A 121 12.46 5.44 11.56
N PRO A 122 13.61 5.51 12.27
CA PRO A 122 14.88 4.96 11.81
C PRO A 122 14.94 3.42 11.95
N TYR A 123 13.93 2.73 11.43
CA TYR A 123 13.73 1.29 11.50
C TYR A 123 12.91 0.83 10.28
N PRO A 124 13.26 -0.29 9.60
CA PRO A 124 12.61 -0.67 8.35
C PRO A 124 11.17 -1.21 8.51
N VAL A 125 10.81 -1.72 9.69
CA VAL A 125 9.43 -2.17 9.97
C VAL A 125 8.62 -1.00 10.52
N THR A 126 7.70 -0.48 9.72
CA THR A 126 6.84 0.68 10.05
C THR A 126 5.49 0.24 10.65
N PRO A 127 4.73 1.14 11.32
CA PRO A 127 3.38 0.87 11.81
C PRO A 127 2.36 0.43 10.73
N PHE A 128 2.66 0.63 9.44
CA PHE A 128 1.83 0.11 8.34
C PHE A 128 2.02 -1.40 8.10
N HIS A 129 3.04 -2.02 8.69
CA HIS A 129 3.27 -3.45 8.55
C HIS A 129 2.57 -4.23 9.67
N GLY A 130 2.01 -5.39 9.33
CA GLY A 130 1.31 -6.22 10.30
C GLY A 130 2.20 -6.88 11.36
N ASP A 131 3.49 -7.02 11.07
CA ASP A 131 4.52 -7.51 12.00
C ASP A 131 5.08 -6.41 12.91
N TYR A 132 4.66 -5.14 12.79
CA TYR A 132 5.22 -4.03 13.55
C TYR A 132 5.20 -4.22 15.07
N LEU A 133 4.12 -4.78 15.63
CA LEU A 133 4.01 -4.98 17.08
C LEU A 133 5.08 -5.95 17.61
N HIS A 134 5.63 -6.82 16.76
CA HIS A 134 6.76 -7.69 17.11
C HIS A 134 8.10 -6.98 17.05
N HIS A 135 8.16 -5.73 16.61
CA HIS A 135 9.38 -4.94 16.42
C HIS A 135 9.34 -3.58 17.14
N ALA A 136 8.24 -3.21 17.78
CA ALA A 136 8.03 -1.87 18.34
C ALA A 136 9.12 -1.44 19.33
N ASP A 137 9.64 -2.36 20.13
CA ASP A 137 10.77 -2.14 21.05
C ASP A 137 12.09 -1.91 20.30
N LEU A 138 12.35 -2.65 19.22
CA LEU A 138 13.55 -2.47 18.38
C LEU A 138 13.50 -1.15 17.62
N ALA A 139 12.31 -0.76 17.15
CA ALA A 139 12.08 0.53 16.51
C ALA A 139 12.30 1.70 17.48
N ALA A 140 11.78 1.58 18.71
CA ALA A 140 12.01 2.57 19.77
C ALA A 140 13.50 2.68 20.14
N ALA A 141 14.20 1.54 20.26
CA ALA A 141 15.64 1.52 20.51
C ALA A 141 16.43 2.17 19.36
N ALA A 142 16.04 1.95 18.11
CA ALA A 142 16.67 2.59 16.96
C ALA A 142 16.45 4.11 16.93
N ALA A 143 15.23 4.56 17.26
CA ALA A 143 14.91 5.99 17.38
C ALA A 143 15.73 6.68 18.49
N ALA A 144 15.91 6.01 19.64
CA ALA A 144 16.75 6.51 20.72
C ALA A 144 18.21 6.67 20.27
N ARG A 145 18.79 5.65 19.60
CA ARG A 145 20.18 5.71 19.10
C ARG A 145 20.44 6.88 18.14
N VAL A 146 19.49 7.18 17.25
CA VAL A 146 19.63 8.30 16.29
C VAL A 146 19.46 9.67 16.98
N SER A 147 18.72 9.71 18.08
CA SER A 147 18.49 10.92 18.87
C SER A 147 19.65 11.25 19.81
N GLU A 148 20.58 10.31 20.04
CA GLU A 148 21.74 10.56 20.90
C GLU A 148 22.59 11.72 20.36
N PRO A 149 22.97 12.69 21.22
CA PRO A 149 23.82 13.80 20.82
C PRO A 149 25.16 13.29 20.30
N THR A 150 25.39 13.42 19.01
CA THR A 150 26.70 13.20 18.39
C THR A 150 27.34 14.56 18.12
N ALA A 151 28.68 14.62 18.13
CA ALA A 151 29.39 15.82 17.69
C ALA A 151 28.84 16.26 16.31
N PRO A 152 28.51 17.54 16.10
CA PRO A 152 27.99 18.00 14.82
C PRO A 152 28.97 17.61 13.73
N THR A 153 28.53 16.77 12.80
CA THR A 153 29.25 16.65 11.54
C THR A 153 28.93 17.94 10.78
N GLY A 154 29.90 18.85 10.66
CA GLY A 154 29.72 20.14 9.95
C GLY A 154 29.27 19.92 8.50
N ASP A 155 29.06 20.98 7.72
CA ASP A 155 28.47 20.96 6.37
C ASP A 155 28.71 19.66 5.56
N LEU A 156 27.71 18.77 5.58
CA LEU A 156 27.72 17.49 4.89
C LEU A 156 27.33 17.67 3.43
N LYS A 157 28.03 17.01 2.52
CA LYS A 157 27.64 16.94 1.11
C LYS A 157 26.59 15.84 0.94
N ILE A 158 25.31 16.24 0.86
CA ILE A 158 24.19 15.31 0.72
C ILE A 158 23.78 15.23 -0.74
N ALA A 159 23.66 14.01 -1.26
CA ALA A 159 23.10 13.73 -2.58
C ALA A 159 21.65 13.22 -2.42
N ALA A 160 20.67 13.91 -2.98
CA ALA A 160 19.30 13.42 -3.08
C ALA A 160 19.02 12.84 -4.48
N ARG A 161 18.08 11.88 -4.56
CA ARG A 161 17.62 11.28 -5.83
C ARG A 161 16.09 11.34 -5.93
N GLY A 162 15.57 11.37 -7.16
CA GLY A 162 14.11 11.30 -7.41
C GLY A 162 13.35 12.52 -6.89
N GLY A 163 12.17 12.29 -6.30
CA GLY A 163 11.31 13.34 -5.73
C GLY A 163 12.01 14.17 -4.65
N LEU A 164 12.82 13.53 -3.80
CA LEU A 164 13.63 14.21 -2.79
C LEU A 164 14.59 15.27 -3.35
N ALA A 165 15.12 15.08 -4.55
CA ALA A 165 16.00 16.08 -5.17
C ALA A 165 15.24 17.34 -5.58
N GLN A 166 13.92 17.25 -5.78
CA GLN A 166 13.06 18.39 -6.10
C GLN A 166 12.66 19.14 -4.82
N SER A 167 12.38 18.42 -3.73
CA SER A 167 12.06 19.03 -2.43
C SER A 167 13.28 19.57 -1.68
N HIS A 168 14.48 19.04 -1.96
CA HIS A 168 15.74 19.46 -1.35
C HIS A 168 16.78 19.88 -2.41
N PRO A 169 16.63 21.08 -3.02
CA PRO A 169 17.58 21.56 -4.02
C PRO A 169 19.01 21.76 -3.48
N ASP A 170 19.13 22.00 -2.17
CA ASP A 170 20.44 22.12 -1.50
C ASP A 170 21.16 20.76 -1.36
N TRP A 171 20.45 19.64 -1.48
CA TRP A 171 21.03 18.29 -1.45
C TRP A 171 21.41 17.83 -2.85
N SER A 172 22.25 18.65 -3.47
CA SER A 172 22.62 18.56 -4.88
C SER A 172 24.02 18.00 -5.11
N ALA A 173 24.67 17.40 -4.11
CA ALA A 173 25.99 16.79 -4.30
C ALA A 173 25.94 15.77 -5.46
N ARG A 174 26.87 15.90 -6.40
CA ARG A 174 26.97 15.08 -7.61
C ARG A 174 28.29 14.33 -7.67
N GLU A 175 28.37 13.34 -8.55
CA GLU A 175 29.57 12.53 -8.81
C GLU A 175 30.07 11.77 -7.57
N ALA A 176 31.38 11.62 -7.36
CA ALA A 176 31.95 10.84 -6.27
C ALA A 176 32.14 11.64 -4.96
N ASP A 177 31.87 12.94 -4.96
CA ASP A 177 32.14 13.88 -3.87
C ASP A 177 30.92 14.14 -2.98
N TRP A 178 30.34 13.07 -2.44
CA TRP A 178 29.22 13.11 -1.48
C TRP A 178 29.59 12.36 -0.20
N ASP A 179 29.01 12.78 0.92
CA ASP A 179 29.20 12.14 2.24
C ASP A 179 28.06 11.16 2.53
N ALA A 180 26.83 11.56 2.20
CA ALA A 180 25.63 10.74 2.34
C ALA A 180 24.71 10.91 1.12
N GLU A 181 24.02 9.85 0.77
CA GLU A 181 22.98 9.81 -0.27
C GLU A 181 21.65 9.48 0.40
N VAL A 182 20.61 10.21 0.02
CA VAL A 182 19.23 9.97 0.45
C VAL A 182 18.41 9.54 -0.77
N THR A 183 17.82 8.37 -0.67
CA THR A 183 16.98 7.78 -1.72
C THR A 183 15.58 7.52 -1.20
N GLU A 184 14.61 7.88 -2.02
CA GLU A 184 13.20 7.51 -1.82
C GLU A 184 12.90 6.20 -2.56
N ILE A 185 12.29 5.25 -1.86
CA ILE A 185 11.89 3.95 -2.41
C ILE A 185 10.41 3.76 -2.17
N ASP A 186 9.62 3.80 -3.25
CA ASP A 186 8.16 3.63 -3.20
C ASP A 186 7.79 2.25 -2.64
N ALA A 187 6.96 2.22 -1.59
CA ALA A 187 6.59 0.98 -0.90
C ALA A 187 5.66 0.11 -1.75
N ALA A 188 4.77 0.70 -2.55
CA ALA A 188 3.87 -0.05 -3.42
C ALA A 188 4.63 -0.74 -4.55
N GLU A 189 5.65 -0.09 -5.12
CA GLU A 189 6.53 -0.66 -6.14
C GLU A 189 7.47 -1.70 -5.52
N LEU A 190 7.94 -1.50 -4.27
CA LEU A 190 8.71 -2.52 -3.55
C LEU A 190 7.91 -3.83 -3.43
N VAL A 191 6.64 -3.74 -3.05
CA VAL A 191 5.71 -4.87 -3.03
C VAL A 191 5.50 -5.43 -4.44
N ALA A 192 5.15 -4.58 -5.41
CA ALA A 192 4.84 -5.00 -6.78
C ALA A 192 6.02 -5.74 -7.45
N SER A 193 7.26 -5.29 -7.23
CA SER A 193 8.47 -5.93 -7.77
C SER A 193 8.72 -7.33 -7.25
N ALA A 194 8.22 -7.64 -6.04
CA ALA A 194 8.33 -8.95 -5.42
C ALA A 194 7.09 -9.83 -5.68
N MET A 195 5.99 -9.23 -6.14
CA MET A 195 4.78 -9.96 -6.52
C MET A 195 4.97 -10.60 -7.90
N PHE A 196 5.04 -11.92 -7.92
CA PHE A 196 4.96 -12.69 -9.17
C PHE A 196 3.59 -13.38 -9.27
N THR A 197 3.03 -13.39 -10.47
CA THR A 197 1.76 -14.05 -10.76
C THR A 197 2.04 -15.44 -11.35
N VAL A 198 1.80 -16.51 -10.59
CA VAL A 198 1.75 -17.88 -11.12
C VAL A 198 0.31 -18.37 -11.02
N ASN A 199 -0.29 -18.74 -12.16
CA ASN A 199 -1.65 -19.28 -12.28
C ASN A 199 -2.72 -18.49 -11.49
N GLY A 200 -2.59 -17.17 -11.48
CA GLY A 200 -3.55 -16.29 -10.86
C GLY A 200 -3.55 -16.33 -9.33
N TRP A 201 -2.77 -15.44 -8.72
CA TRP A 201 -3.19 -14.67 -7.52
C TRP A 201 -2.58 -14.97 -6.15
N LEU A 202 -1.45 -15.66 -6.01
CA LEU A 202 -0.80 -15.73 -4.68
C LEU A 202 0.71 -15.50 -4.76
N ALA A 203 1.11 -14.23 -4.70
CA ALA A 203 2.42 -13.92 -4.17
C ALA A 203 2.49 -14.45 -2.72
N PRO A 204 3.64 -14.96 -2.26
CA PRO A 204 3.75 -15.43 -0.89
C PRO A 204 3.36 -14.31 0.10
N PRO A 205 2.57 -14.59 1.15
CA PRO A 205 2.11 -13.54 2.07
C PRO A 205 3.25 -12.72 2.70
N TRP A 206 4.43 -13.33 2.86
CA TRP A 206 5.60 -12.65 3.41
C TRP A 206 6.12 -11.49 2.54
N VAL A 207 5.74 -11.36 1.26
CA VAL A 207 6.15 -10.21 0.42
C VAL A 207 5.66 -8.86 0.98
N ARG A 208 4.69 -8.89 1.89
CA ARG A 208 4.08 -7.72 2.56
C ARG A 208 4.60 -7.49 3.98
N THR A 209 5.49 -8.35 4.48
CA THR A 209 6.05 -8.23 5.84
C THR A 209 7.12 -7.17 5.89
N GLY A 210 7.22 -6.48 7.03
CA GLY A 210 8.27 -5.51 7.25
C GLY A 210 9.66 -6.14 7.29
N TRP A 211 9.81 -7.36 7.81
CA TRP A 211 11.12 -8.04 7.76
C TRP A 211 11.58 -8.31 6.32
N PHE A 212 10.67 -8.64 5.40
CA PHE A 212 11.03 -8.87 4.00
C PHE A 212 11.39 -7.54 3.32
N HIS A 213 10.64 -6.47 3.60
CA HIS A 213 11.01 -5.14 3.13
C HIS A 213 12.37 -4.69 3.68
N ALA A 214 12.67 -4.98 4.95
CA ALA A 214 13.98 -4.70 5.54
C ALA A 214 15.12 -5.37 4.77
N GLU A 215 14.95 -6.64 4.38
CA GLU A 215 15.92 -7.37 3.55
C GLU A 215 16.11 -6.67 2.20
N ARG A 216 15.01 -6.38 1.49
CA ARG A 216 15.04 -5.73 0.18
C ARG A 216 15.70 -4.35 0.21
N LEU A 217 15.56 -3.62 1.32
CA LEU A 217 16.10 -2.28 1.51
C LEU A 217 17.57 -2.27 1.94
N LEU A 218 18.02 -3.24 2.75
CA LEU A 218 19.29 -3.15 3.49
C LEU A 218 20.29 -4.27 3.22
N ALA A 219 19.90 -5.40 2.61
CA ALA A 219 20.78 -6.56 2.47
C ALA A 219 22.04 -6.29 1.63
N ASP A 220 21.97 -5.38 0.66
CA ASP A 220 23.09 -4.96 -0.19
C ASP A 220 24.19 -4.20 0.57
N ALA A 221 23.88 -3.66 1.75
CA ALA A 221 24.84 -2.95 2.59
C ALA A 221 25.65 -3.87 3.52
N ALA A 222 25.22 -5.12 3.72
CA ALA A 222 26.03 -6.09 4.43
C ALA A 222 27.28 -6.39 3.58
N SER A 223 28.48 -6.19 4.12
CA SER A 223 29.75 -6.48 3.42
C SER A 223 30.45 -7.72 3.99
N GLU A 224 30.28 -7.97 5.29
CA GLU A 224 30.91 -9.08 6.02
C GLU A 224 30.36 -10.45 5.59
N PRO A 225 31.22 -11.41 5.17
CA PRO A 225 30.77 -12.71 4.67
C PRO A 225 29.92 -13.50 5.67
N ALA A 226 30.31 -13.52 6.94
CA ALA A 226 29.56 -14.23 7.99
C ALA A 226 28.17 -13.62 8.22
N ARG A 227 28.07 -12.29 8.16
CA ARG A 227 26.80 -11.58 8.30
C ARG A 227 25.87 -11.86 7.12
N LYS A 228 26.40 -11.82 5.88
CA LYS A 228 25.66 -12.19 4.66
C LYS A 228 25.10 -13.61 4.76
N GLN A 229 25.96 -14.56 5.09
CA GLN A 229 25.56 -15.96 5.22
C GLN A 229 24.45 -16.14 6.27
N ARG A 230 24.49 -15.40 7.37
CA ARG A 230 23.44 -15.46 8.40
C ARG A 230 22.13 -14.84 7.92
N ILE A 231 22.19 -13.67 7.29
CA ILE A 231 21.04 -13.01 6.66
C ILE A 231 20.38 -13.97 5.66
N ASP A 232 21.15 -14.57 4.77
CA ASP A 232 20.65 -15.52 3.77
C ASP A 232 20.01 -16.75 4.42
N SER A 233 20.64 -17.31 5.45
CA SER A 233 20.11 -18.45 6.20
C SER A 233 18.76 -18.14 6.85
N ASP A 234 18.66 -17.03 7.59
CA ASP A 234 17.43 -16.64 8.29
C ASP A 234 16.32 -16.28 7.28
N LEU A 235 16.66 -15.58 6.19
CA LEU A 235 15.76 -15.29 5.07
C LEU A 235 15.19 -16.57 4.45
N GLN A 236 16.03 -17.56 4.13
CA GLN A 236 15.57 -18.82 3.54
C GLN A 236 14.66 -19.59 4.50
N ARG A 237 14.97 -19.60 5.80
CA ARG A 237 14.12 -20.25 6.80
C ARG A 237 12.74 -19.58 6.88
N LEU A 238 12.69 -18.26 6.90
CA LEU A 238 11.43 -17.51 6.92
C LEU A 238 10.60 -17.75 5.66
N LYS A 239 11.22 -17.67 4.48
CA LYS A 239 10.54 -17.90 3.18
C LYS A 239 10.02 -19.33 3.01
N ALA A 240 10.75 -20.32 3.55
CA ALA A 240 10.37 -21.72 3.51
C ALA A 240 9.36 -22.12 4.60
N GLY A 241 9.09 -21.25 5.58
CA GLY A 241 8.27 -21.60 6.74
C GLY A 241 8.95 -22.60 7.69
N ASN A 242 10.29 -22.63 7.72
CA ASN A 242 11.08 -23.59 8.51
C ASN A 242 11.22 -23.15 9.98
N PHE A 243 10.08 -23.08 10.65
CA PHE A 243 9.91 -22.83 12.08
C PHE A 243 8.68 -23.60 12.57
N THR A 244 8.69 -23.96 13.85
CA THR A 244 7.67 -24.83 14.45
C THR A 244 6.64 -24.06 15.27
N THR A 245 6.98 -22.84 15.70
CA THR A 245 6.13 -22.03 16.57
C THR A 245 6.10 -20.56 16.12
N LEU A 246 5.05 -19.86 16.57
CA LEU A 246 4.94 -18.41 16.39
C LEU A 246 6.13 -17.66 17.03
N VAL A 247 6.56 -18.09 18.21
CA VAL A 247 7.68 -17.46 18.94
C VAL A 247 8.99 -17.63 18.16
N GLU A 248 9.24 -18.83 17.63
CA GLU A 248 10.41 -19.09 16.79
C GLU A 248 10.40 -18.20 15.54
N ARG A 249 9.25 -18.08 14.87
CA ARG A 249 9.10 -17.18 13.71
C ARG A 249 9.43 -15.73 14.10
N ILE A 250 8.80 -15.20 15.15
CA ILE A 250 9.00 -13.81 15.60
C ILE A 250 10.47 -13.55 15.92
N ASN A 251 11.15 -14.49 16.61
CA ASN A 251 12.56 -14.33 16.93
C ASN A 251 13.42 -14.34 15.66
N LEU A 252 13.14 -15.20 14.68
CA LEU A 252 13.84 -15.19 13.39
C LEU A 252 13.65 -13.88 12.62
N GLU A 253 12.42 -13.35 12.57
CA GLU A 253 12.10 -12.06 11.95
C GLU A 253 12.89 -10.93 12.63
N ARG A 254 12.90 -10.90 13.97
CA ARG A 254 13.63 -9.90 14.78
C ARG A 254 15.14 -10.02 14.63
N ASP A 255 15.69 -11.23 14.62
CA ASP A 255 17.12 -11.50 14.47
C ASP A 255 17.59 -11.04 13.08
N LEU A 256 16.84 -11.37 12.03
CA LEU A 256 17.12 -10.92 10.66
C LEU A 256 17.16 -9.39 10.57
N VAL A 257 16.13 -8.70 11.07
CA VAL A 257 16.10 -7.23 11.02
C VAL A 257 17.20 -6.62 11.88
N THR A 258 17.55 -7.23 13.01
CA THR A 258 18.69 -6.79 13.84
C THR A 258 20.01 -6.92 13.10
N LEU A 259 20.24 -8.01 12.37
CA LEU A 259 21.42 -8.19 11.53
C LEU A 259 21.49 -7.14 10.41
N LEU A 260 20.37 -6.85 9.75
CA LEU A 260 20.26 -5.87 8.67
C LEU A 260 20.47 -4.43 9.17
N THR A 261 20.10 -4.12 10.41
CA THR A 261 20.18 -2.77 11.01
C THR A 261 21.38 -2.58 11.93
N SER A 262 22.31 -3.53 11.96
CA SER A 262 23.46 -3.55 12.89
C SER A 262 24.54 -2.49 12.60
N GLY A 263 24.51 -1.82 11.45
CA GLY A 263 25.47 -0.77 11.09
C GLY A 263 24.80 0.47 10.51
N CYS A 264 25.57 1.56 10.36
CA CYS A 264 25.08 2.85 9.89
C CYS A 264 25.51 3.19 8.45
N ARG A 265 26.03 2.22 7.69
CA ARG A 265 26.46 2.50 6.31
C ARG A 265 25.31 2.64 5.33
N LYS A 266 24.19 1.98 5.62
CA LYS A 266 22.89 2.15 4.97
C LYS A 266 21.81 1.92 6.02
N LEU A 267 20.85 2.84 6.14
CA LEU A 267 19.78 2.76 7.12
C LEU A 267 18.49 3.33 6.54
N VAL A 268 17.34 2.78 6.96
CA VAL A 268 16.03 3.44 6.77
C VAL A 268 15.91 4.56 7.78
N ALA A 269 15.79 5.81 7.33
CA ALA A 269 15.63 6.99 8.18
C ALA A 269 14.19 7.17 8.69
N GLY A 270 13.23 6.74 7.88
CA GLY A 270 11.81 6.94 8.11
C GLY A 270 11.02 6.67 6.85
N TYR A 271 9.83 7.24 6.77
CA TYR A 271 8.93 7.03 5.64
C TYR A 271 8.07 8.27 5.36
N THR A 272 7.49 8.31 4.17
CA THR A 272 6.41 9.24 3.81
C THR A 272 5.06 8.54 3.88
N VAL A 273 3.99 9.30 4.04
CA VAL A 273 2.61 8.78 4.04
C VAL A 273 1.96 9.16 2.72
N LYS A 274 1.48 8.16 1.97
CA LYS A 274 0.67 8.38 0.78
C LYS A 274 -0.76 8.70 1.21
N ARG A 275 -1.32 9.78 0.68
CA ARG A 275 -2.72 10.17 0.87
C ARG A 275 -3.47 10.10 -0.43
N GLU A 276 -4.35 9.12 -0.52
CA GLU A 276 -5.36 9.02 -1.58
C GLU A 276 -6.66 9.60 -1.05
N TYR A 277 -7.58 10.02 -1.93
CA TYR A 277 -8.77 10.74 -1.48
C TYR A 277 -10.04 10.11 -2.05
N VAL A 278 -11.06 10.08 -1.20
CA VAL A 278 -12.39 9.59 -1.54
C VAL A 278 -13.43 10.66 -1.30
N ASN A 279 -14.44 10.70 -2.16
CA ASN A 279 -15.64 11.47 -1.96
C ASN A 279 -16.65 10.64 -1.14
N VAL A 280 -17.08 11.17 0.01
CA VAL A 280 -18.06 10.60 0.94
C VAL A 280 -19.30 11.49 1.06
N GLU A 281 -19.63 12.27 0.03
CA GLU A 281 -20.84 13.08 -0.07
C GLU A 281 -22.09 12.20 0.19
N PHE A 282 -23.14 12.83 0.72
CA PHE A 282 -24.30 12.13 1.28
C PHE A 282 -25.07 11.27 0.27
N SER A 283 -25.17 11.73 -0.97
CA SER A 283 -26.08 11.21 -1.98
C SER A 283 -25.45 10.12 -2.85
N ALA A 284 -24.21 10.32 -3.28
CA ALA A 284 -23.53 9.44 -4.25
C ALA A 284 -22.09 9.05 -3.84
N GLY A 285 -21.63 9.48 -2.67
CA GLY A 285 -20.29 9.20 -2.18
C GLY A 285 -20.11 7.76 -1.67
N ILE A 286 -18.88 7.47 -1.26
CA ILE A 286 -18.50 6.24 -0.58
C ILE A 286 -19.10 6.20 0.82
N GLU A 287 -19.77 5.10 1.15
CA GLU A 287 -20.28 4.77 2.48
C GLU A 287 -19.21 4.07 3.32
N ASN A 288 -18.54 3.06 2.74
CA ASN A 288 -17.56 2.23 3.43
C ASN A 288 -16.53 1.64 2.45
N ILE A 289 -15.28 1.49 2.90
CA ILE A 289 -14.16 0.91 2.15
C ILE A 289 -13.22 0.16 3.10
N GLY A 290 -12.66 -0.95 2.60
CA GLY A 290 -11.37 -1.46 3.06
C GLY A 290 -10.26 -0.95 2.15
N TYR A 291 -9.04 -0.84 2.66
CA TYR A 291 -7.85 -0.50 1.88
C TYR A 291 -6.63 -1.21 2.44
N ASP A 292 -5.57 -1.26 1.64
CA ASP A 292 -4.32 -1.91 2.00
C ASP A 292 -3.34 -0.89 2.62
N SER A 293 -2.70 -1.23 3.73
CA SER A 293 -1.78 -0.32 4.43
C SER A 293 -0.49 0.00 3.64
N LEU A 294 -0.16 -0.77 2.60
CA LEU A 294 1.03 -0.59 1.77
C LEU A 294 0.69 -0.01 0.39
N THR A 295 -0.35 -0.54 -0.27
CA THR A 295 -0.72 -0.10 -1.62
C THR A 295 -1.92 0.83 -1.67
N GLY A 296 -2.61 1.05 -0.54
CA GLY A 296 -3.74 1.96 -0.42
C GLY A 296 -4.98 1.47 -1.18
N LEU A 297 -5.61 2.40 -1.90
CA LEU A 297 -6.74 2.15 -2.79
C LEU A 297 -6.33 1.39 -4.07
N HIS A 298 -5.04 1.37 -4.40
CA HIS A 298 -4.50 0.52 -5.48
C HIS A 298 -4.35 -0.93 -5.01
N SER A 299 -5.46 -1.53 -4.59
CA SER A 299 -5.49 -2.88 -4.04
C SER A 299 -6.78 -3.60 -4.44
N PRO A 300 -6.75 -4.93 -4.53
CA PRO A 300 -7.98 -5.70 -4.67
C PRO A 300 -8.86 -5.55 -3.42
N MET A 301 -8.33 -5.21 -2.24
CA MET A 301 -9.15 -4.95 -1.05
C MET A 301 -10.15 -3.81 -1.30
N PHE A 302 -9.70 -2.67 -1.83
CA PHE A 302 -10.58 -1.53 -2.10
C PHE A 302 -11.71 -1.86 -3.08
N ILE A 303 -11.37 -2.38 -4.26
CA ILE A 303 -12.35 -2.68 -5.31
C ILE A 303 -13.44 -3.67 -4.84
N ARG A 304 -13.11 -4.54 -3.88
CA ARG A 304 -13.99 -5.62 -3.41
C ARG A 304 -14.85 -5.22 -2.23
N THR A 305 -14.51 -4.12 -1.56
CA THR A 305 -15.15 -3.68 -0.32
C THR A 305 -15.78 -2.29 -0.42
N VAL A 306 -15.57 -1.59 -1.54
CA VAL A 306 -16.16 -0.27 -1.77
C VAL A 306 -17.68 -0.34 -1.86
N LYS A 307 -18.33 0.28 -0.87
CA LYS A 307 -19.76 0.47 -0.78
C LYS A 307 -20.08 1.93 -1.13
N LEU A 308 -20.88 2.14 -2.16
CA LEU A 308 -21.49 3.42 -2.48
C LEU A 308 -22.81 3.59 -1.73
N LYS A 309 -23.12 4.85 -1.38
CA LYS A 309 -24.43 5.24 -0.84
C LYS A 309 -25.54 5.18 -1.90
N ASP A 310 -25.15 5.12 -3.17
CA ASP A 310 -26.05 5.00 -4.30
C ASP A 310 -26.84 3.68 -4.25
N PHE A 311 -28.16 3.80 -4.35
CA PHE A 311 -29.13 2.72 -4.25
C PHE A 311 -30.14 2.83 -5.38
N PRO A 312 -30.55 1.71 -6.03
CA PRO A 312 -30.20 0.32 -5.75
C PRO A 312 -28.86 -0.16 -6.37
N TRP A 313 -28.37 -1.32 -5.92
CA TRP A 313 -27.27 -2.09 -6.54
C TRP A 313 -25.84 -1.51 -6.49
N ASN A 314 -25.53 -0.68 -5.49
CA ASN A 314 -24.17 -0.14 -5.27
C ASN A 314 -23.63 0.72 -6.42
N GLY A 315 -24.52 1.21 -7.30
CA GLY A 315 -24.28 2.30 -8.24
C GLY A 315 -23.16 2.11 -9.25
N TRP A 316 -22.72 3.23 -9.81
CA TRP A 316 -21.57 3.33 -10.72
C TRP A 316 -20.37 3.92 -9.97
N LEU A 317 -19.29 3.15 -9.89
CA LEU A 317 -18.03 3.58 -9.29
C LEU A 317 -17.13 4.18 -10.38
N ALA A 318 -16.91 5.48 -10.34
CA ALA A 318 -15.94 6.18 -11.17
C ALA A 318 -14.65 6.47 -10.38
N LEU A 319 -13.52 6.05 -10.93
CA LEU A 319 -12.20 6.15 -10.33
C LEU A 319 -11.27 6.99 -11.21
N GLY A 320 -10.51 7.90 -10.59
CA GLY A 320 -9.36 8.57 -11.21
C GLY A 320 -8.06 7.87 -10.84
N ILE A 321 -7.10 7.78 -11.77
CA ILE A 321 -5.74 7.29 -11.51
C ILE A 321 -4.68 8.10 -12.29
N ASP A 322 -3.54 8.39 -11.67
CA ASP A 322 -2.40 9.13 -12.28
C ASP A 322 -1.68 8.35 -13.41
N GLY A 323 -1.88 7.03 -13.47
CA GLY A 323 -1.27 6.15 -14.47
C GLY A 323 -2.02 6.12 -15.79
N LYS A 324 -1.29 6.31 -16.90
CA LYS A 324 -1.80 6.00 -18.25
C LYS A 324 -1.62 4.50 -18.55
N PRO A 325 -2.57 3.86 -19.26
CA PRO A 325 -2.40 2.49 -19.72
C PRO A 325 -1.22 2.43 -20.69
N ALA A 326 -0.20 1.64 -20.35
CA ALA A 326 1.05 1.58 -21.10
C ALA A 326 1.56 0.14 -21.32
N ALA A 327 1.16 -0.80 -20.47
CA ALA A 327 1.50 -2.21 -20.61
C ALA A 327 0.55 -2.92 -21.58
N ALA A 328 1.01 -4.07 -22.09
CA ALA A 328 0.19 -4.94 -22.92
C ALA A 328 -1.05 -5.43 -22.16
N TRP A 329 -2.19 -5.45 -22.84
CA TRP A 329 -3.46 -5.89 -22.29
C TRP A 329 -3.58 -7.41 -22.36
N ASN A 330 -3.11 -8.08 -21.31
CA ASN A 330 -2.90 -9.52 -21.31
C ASN A 330 -3.00 -10.06 -19.85
N PRO A 331 -3.86 -11.05 -19.56
CA PRO A 331 -4.05 -11.58 -18.21
C PRO A 331 -2.88 -12.48 -17.73
N ILE A 332 -1.98 -12.88 -18.62
CA ILE A 332 -0.80 -13.72 -18.36
C ILE A 332 0.46 -12.87 -18.57
N GLY A 333 0.84 -12.09 -17.56
CA GLY A 333 2.08 -11.28 -17.58
C GLY A 333 1.98 -9.92 -18.28
N GLY A 334 0.78 -9.49 -18.70
CA GLY A 334 0.49 -8.09 -19.04
C GLY A 334 -0.11 -7.33 -17.85
N MET A 335 -0.70 -6.16 -18.11
CA MET A 335 -1.34 -5.32 -17.08
C MET A 335 -0.40 -4.92 -15.93
N THR A 336 0.87 -4.70 -16.25
CA THR A 336 1.91 -4.41 -15.25
C THR A 336 2.02 -2.93 -14.89
N ASP A 337 1.44 -2.02 -15.67
CA ASP A 337 1.36 -0.60 -15.33
C ASP A 337 0.26 -0.34 -14.28
N PRO A 338 0.25 0.82 -13.58
CA PRO A 338 -0.72 1.09 -12.54
C PRO A 338 -2.19 0.98 -12.99
N PHE A 339 -2.53 1.50 -14.16
CA PHE A 339 -3.89 1.40 -14.70
C PHE A 339 -4.26 -0.06 -14.97
N GLY A 340 -3.38 -0.79 -15.66
CA GLY A 340 -3.53 -2.20 -15.95
C GLY A 340 -3.76 -3.04 -14.70
N ARG A 341 -2.96 -2.83 -13.65
CA ARG A 341 -3.09 -3.56 -12.37
C ARG A 341 -4.44 -3.29 -11.70
N LEU A 342 -4.89 -2.04 -11.64
CA LEU A 342 -6.18 -1.68 -11.04
C LEU A 342 -7.34 -2.34 -11.78
N MET A 343 -7.32 -2.27 -13.10
CA MET A 343 -8.30 -2.92 -13.94
C MET A 343 -8.26 -4.45 -13.78
N GLY A 344 -7.06 -5.04 -13.67
CA GLY A 344 -6.87 -6.45 -13.32
C GLY A 344 -7.53 -6.82 -11.99
N PHE A 345 -7.43 -5.95 -10.97
CA PHE A 345 -8.14 -6.11 -9.69
C PHE A 345 -9.66 -5.97 -9.81
N ALA A 346 -10.17 -5.23 -10.79
CA ALA A 346 -11.61 -5.10 -11.04
C ALA A 346 -12.19 -6.32 -11.77
N VAL A 347 -11.53 -6.80 -12.83
CA VAL A 347 -12.03 -7.92 -13.64
C VAL A 347 -11.70 -9.30 -13.08
N GLY A 348 -10.69 -9.38 -12.21
CA GLY A 348 -10.31 -10.64 -11.55
C GLY A 348 -11.41 -11.18 -10.63
N ASP A 349 -11.18 -12.33 -10.02
CA ASP A 349 -11.96 -12.79 -8.86
C ASP A 349 -11.05 -13.66 -8.00
N PRO A 350 -10.07 -13.06 -7.32
CA PRO A 350 -9.14 -13.85 -6.53
C PRO A 350 -9.88 -14.53 -5.38
N ALA A 351 -9.53 -15.76 -5.07
CA ALA A 351 -10.08 -16.45 -3.89
C ALA A 351 -9.70 -15.73 -2.57
N LEU A 352 -8.61 -14.96 -2.61
CA LEU A 352 -7.98 -14.34 -1.45
C LEU A 352 -7.69 -12.85 -1.70
N LEU A 353 -7.87 -12.02 -0.68
CA LEU A 353 -7.52 -10.61 -0.63
C LEU A 353 -6.39 -10.36 0.39
N PRO A 354 -5.54 -9.33 0.21
CA PRO A 354 -4.59 -8.91 1.23
C PRO A 354 -5.33 -8.57 2.53
N SER A 355 -4.78 -8.91 3.70
CA SER A 355 -5.36 -8.43 4.95
C SER A 355 -4.94 -6.97 5.23
N PRO A 356 -5.84 -6.08 5.73
CA PRO A 356 -5.58 -4.63 5.84
C PRO A 356 -4.38 -4.24 6.72
N TYR A 357 -4.05 -5.08 7.70
CA TYR A 357 -2.96 -4.86 8.67
C TYR A 357 -2.24 -6.15 9.06
N GLN A 358 -2.42 -7.24 8.31
CA GLN A 358 -1.68 -8.47 8.53
C GLN A 358 -1.03 -8.86 7.23
N ALA A 359 0.23 -9.28 7.27
CA ALA A 359 0.99 -9.70 6.10
C ALA A 359 0.53 -11.10 5.62
N GLY A 360 -0.78 -11.28 5.48
CA GLY A 360 -1.48 -12.51 5.20
C GLY A 360 -2.59 -12.28 4.18
N TRP A 361 -3.37 -13.33 3.97
CA TRP A 361 -4.48 -13.35 3.04
C TRP A 361 -5.79 -13.64 3.79
N MET A 362 -6.88 -13.02 3.37
CA MET A 362 -8.22 -13.33 3.83
C MET A 362 -9.09 -13.80 2.67
N LEU A 363 -10.10 -14.64 2.94
CA LEU A 363 -11.03 -15.10 1.91
C LEU A 363 -11.81 -13.91 1.34
N ASN A 364 -11.82 -13.79 0.00
CA ASN A 364 -12.62 -12.80 -0.72
C ASN A 364 -14.13 -13.08 -0.56
N ARG A 365 -14.50 -14.34 -0.35
CA ARG A 365 -15.89 -14.77 -0.12
C ARG A 365 -15.96 -15.58 1.16
N ILE A 366 -16.96 -15.28 2.00
CA ILE A 366 -17.35 -16.20 3.06
C ILE A 366 -17.92 -17.43 2.34
N SER A 367 -17.14 -18.51 2.28
CA SER A 367 -17.68 -19.83 2.01
C SER A 367 -18.36 -20.29 3.30
N ASP A 368 -19.64 -20.67 3.23
CA ASP A 368 -20.24 -21.54 4.23
C ASP A 368 -19.36 -22.79 4.28
N LEU A 369 -18.46 -22.87 5.26
CA LEU A 369 -17.78 -24.12 5.56
C LEU A 369 -18.88 -25.09 5.95
N PRO A 370 -19.02 -26.26 5.28
CA PRO A 370 -19.93 -27.27 5.76
C PRO A 370 -19.57 -27.57 7.22
N SER A 371 -20.57 -27.63 8.09
CA SER A 371 -20.39 -28.06 9.47
C SER A 371 -19.85 -29.50 9.48
N GLY A 372 -18.54 -29.65 9.65
CA GLY A 372 -17.87 -30.91 9.91
C GLY A 372 -16.90 -31.37 8.82
N ARG A 373 -15.60 -31.19 9.11
CA ARG A 373 -14.59 -32.27 9.05
C ARG A 373 -13.66 -32.16 10.24
#